data_AF-A0A3C0G252-F1
#
_entry.id   AF-A0A3C0G252-F1
#
_cell.length_a   1.000
_cell.length_b   1.000
_cell.length_c   1.000
_cell.angle_alpha   90.00
_cell.angle_beta   90.00
_cell.angle_gamma   90.00
#
_symmetry.space_group_name_H-M   'P 1'
#
loop_
_entity.id
_entity.type
_entity.pdbx_description
1 polymer ?
#
loop_
_entity_poly.entity_id
_entity_poly.type
_entity_poly.pdbx_seq_one_letter_code
_entity_poly.pdbx_strand_id
1 'polypeptide(L)'
;MMSALSCLAMAIYFEARGEPMVGQVAVAQVIMSRVYDHRYPDSVCEVVKQGYYYTWDNTKPIRDKCQFSFWCDGKPETIKD
;
A
#
# COMPACT_ATOMS: atom_id res chain seq x y z
N MET A 1 15.36 -2.12 4.00
CA MET A 1 14.26 -1.15 4.20
C MET A 1 13.88 -0.61 2.82
N MET A 2 12.64 -0.82 2.35
CA MET A 2 12.20 -0.28 1.06
C MET A 2 12.14 1.25 1.12
N SER A 3 12.51 1.93 0.04
CA SER A 3 12.39 3.39 -0.04
C SER A 3 10.91 3.81 -0.16
N ALA A 4 10.60 5.08 0.19
CA ALA A 4 9.27 5.65 -0.01
C ALA A 4 8.82 5.54 -1.48
N LEU A 5 9.74 5.79 -2.43
CA LEU A 5 9.47 5.65 -3.86
C LEU A 5 9.12 4.20 -4.23
N SER A 6 9.83 3.22 -3.67
CA SER A 6 9.55 1.80 -3.91
C SER A 6 8.17 1.38 -3.36
N CYS A 7 7.78 1.86 -2.17
CA CYS A 7 6.46 1.58 -1.61
C CYS A 7 5.34 2.20 -2.45
N LEU A 8 5.52 3.46 -2.88
CA LEU A 8 4.55 4.16 -3.73
C LEU A 8 4.38 3.45 -5.07
N ALA A 9 5.49 3.14 -5.75
CA ALA A 9 5.47 2.47 -7.05
C ALA A 9 4.83 1.06 -6.97
N MET A 10 5.16 0.30 -5.91
CA MET A 10 4.58 -1.02 -5.68
C MET A 10 3.06 -0.95 -5.48
N ALA A 11 2.58 0.00 -4.67
CA ALA A 11 1.15 0.17 -4.44
C ALA A 11 0.40 0.56 -5.72
N ILE A 12 0.94 1.51 -6.51
CA ILE A 12 0.36 1.88 -7.80
C ILE A 12 0.32 0.69 -8.74
N TYR A 13 1.39 -0.10 -8.79
CA TYR A 13 1.46 -1.29 -9.65
C TYR A 13 0.37 -2.31 -9.31
N PHE A 14 0.29 -2.74 -8.05
CA PHE A 14 -0.63 -3.81 -7.68
C PHE A 14 -2.09 -3.37 -7.62
N GLU A 15 -2.37 -2.10 -7.35
CA GLU A 15 -3.74 -1.59 -7.23
C GLU A 15 -4.27 -1.00 -8.55
N ALA A 16 -3.40 -0.62 -9.49
CA ALA A 16 -3.80 0.10 -10.69
C ALA A 16 -3.01 -0.21 -11.98
N ARG A 17 -2.22 -1.30 -12.08
CA ARG A 17 -1.48 -1.62 -13.34
C ARG A 17 -2.37 -1.73 -14.58
N GLY A 18 -3.63 -2.13 -14.42
CA GLY A 18 -4.59 -2.27 -15.52
C GLY A 18 -5.32 -0.97 -15.87
N GLU A 19 -5.14 0.07 -15.07
CA GLU A 19 -5.84 1.34 -15.23
C GLU A 19 -5.09 2.28 -16.18
N PRO A 20 -5.81 3.20 -16.84
CA PRO A 20 -5.19 4.33 -17.51
C PRO A 20 -4.32 5.16 -16.56
N MET A 21 -3.43 5.98 -17.10
CA MET A 21 -2.53 6.83 -16.31
C MET A 21 -3.26 7.65 -15.22
N VAL A 22 -4.47 8.14 -15.52
CA VAL A 22 -5.29 8.87 -14.54
C VAL A 22 -5.67 8.01 -13.34
N GLY A 23 -5.97 6.72 -13.51
CA GLY A 23 -6.27 5.80 -12.41
C GLY A 23 -5.05 5.49 -11.56
N GLN A 24 -3.89 5.32 -12.18
CA GLN A 24 -2.61 5.15 -11.47
C GLN A 24 -2.25 6.40 -10.64
N VAL A 25 -2.43 7.60 -11.22
CA VAL A 25 -2.23 8.87 -10.51
C VAL A 25 -3.25 9.04 -9.39
N ALA A 26 -4.50 8.60 -9.56
CA ALA A 26 -5.51 8.65 -8.52
C ALA A 26 -5.09 7.82 -7.29
N VAL A 27 -4.56 6.60 -7.48
CA VAL A 27 -4.02 5.78 -6.38
C VAL A 27 -2.85 6.49 -5.69
N ALA A 28 -1.93 7.07 -6.47
CA ALA A 28 -0.81 7.85 -5.92
C ALA A 28 -1.30 9.03 -5.07
N GLN A 29 -2.31 9.75 -5.55
CA GLN A 29 -2.93 10.86 -4.81
C GLN A 29 -3.60 10.41 -3.52
N VAL A 30 -4.28 9.26 -3.50
CA VAL A 30 -4.87 8.72 -2.26
C VAL A 30 -3.79 8.44 -1.22
N ILE A 31 -2.67 7.84 -1.63
CA ILE A 31 -1.54 7.56 -0.73
C ILE A 31 -0.97 8.86 -0.17
N MET A 32 -0.67 9.83 -1.03
CA MET A 32 -0.11 11.11 -0.57
C MET A 32 -1.09 11.92 0.26
N SER A 33 -2.39 11.90 -0.07
CA SER A 33 -3.42 12.58 0.73
C SER A 33 -3.50 12.03 2.14
N ARG A 34 -3.32 10.71 2.32
CA ARG A 34 -3.23 10.10 3.65
C ARG A 34 -1.96 10.51 4.38
N VAL A 35 -0.81 10.50 3.71
CA VAL A 35 0.46 10.95 4.31
C VAL A 35 0.35 12.39 4.85
N TYR A 36 -0.37 13.27 4.15
CA TYR A 36 -0.57 14.67 4.58
C TYR A 36 -1.68 14.87 5.62
N ASP A 37 -2.45 13.85 5.96
CA ASP A 37 -3.58 13.93 6.88
C ASP A 37 -3.22 13.28 8.23
N HIS A 38 -3.28 14.08 9.29
CA HIS A 38 -2.93 13.69 10.66
C HIS A 38 -3.71 12.48 11.23
N ARG A 39 -4.79 12.05 10.58
CA ARG A 39 -5.56 10.85 10.96
C ARG A 39 -4.90 9.55 10.48
N TYR A 40 -3.87 9.63 9.65
CA TYR A 40 -3.17 8.50 9.04
C TYR A 40 -1.67 8.55 9.36
N PRO A 41 -0.92 7.46 9.10
CA PRO A 41 0.54 7.46 9.22
C PRO A 41 1.20 8.53 8.34
N ASP A 42 2.35 9.03 8.78
CA ASP A 42 3.07 10.15 8.16
C ASP A 42 4.15 9.70 7.17
N SER A 43 4.28 8.39 6.92
CA SER A 43 5.18 7.83 5.92
C SER A 43 4.45 7.04 4.84
N VAL A 44 4.96 7.12 3.60
CA VAL A 44 4.38 6.43 2.44
C VAL A 44 4.27 4.92 2.68
N CYS A 45 5.32 4.30 3.24
CA CYS A 45 5.31 2.86 3.45
C CYS A 45 4.33 2.45 4.55
N GLU A 46 4.17 3.23 5.62
CA GLU A 46 3.18 2.90 6.66
C GLU A 46 1.75 3.08 6.16
N VAL A 47 1.49 4.09 5.32
CA VAL A 47 0.20 4.25 4.64
C VAL A 47 -0.09 3.08 3.71
N VAL A 48 0.88 2.69 2.87
CA VAL A 48 0.74 1.56 1.94
C VAL A 48 0.50 0.24 2.68
N LYS A 49 1.16 0.07 3.84
CA LYS A 49 1.06 -1.14 4.67
C LYS A 49 0.01 -1.04 5.77
N GLN A 50 -0.83 -0.01 5.74
CA GLN A 50 -1.85 0.22 6.77
C GLN A 50 -2.88 -0.91 6.73
N GLY A 51 -3.16 -1.50 7.88
CA GLY A 51 -4.11 -2.60 8.02
C GLY A 51 -4.20 -3.10 9.46
N TYR A 52 -5.02 -4.11 9.68
CA TYR A 52 -5.04 -4.82 10.95
C TYR A 52 -3.93 -5.87 11.00
N TYR A 53 -3.22 -5.95 12.11
CA TYR A 53 -2.15 -6.91 12.36
C TYR A 53 -2.51 -7.82 13.52
N TYR A 54 -1.92 -9.02 13.56
CA TYR A 54 -2.12 -9.92 14.68
C TYR A 54 -1.49 -9.34 15.96
N THR A 55 -2.21 -9.41 17.07
CA THR A 55 -1.73 -8.90 18.37
C THR A 55 -0.49 -9.63 18.88
N TRP A 56 -0.29 -10.89 18.45
CA TRP A 56 0.85 -11.73 18.79
C TRP A 56 2.04 -11.56 17.82
N ASP A 57 1.85 -10.92 16.67
CA ASP A 57 2.90 -10.65 15.67
C ASP A 57 2.53 -9.43 14.82
N ASN A 58 3.15 -8.29 15.13
CA ASN A 58 2.91 -7.02 14.45
C ASN A 58 3.54 -6.94 13.04
N THR A 59 4.26 -7.97 12.61
CA THR A 59 4.79 -8.07 11.23
C THR A 59 3.84 -8.80 10.31
N LYS A 60 2.82 -9.48 10.86
CA LYS A 60 1.86 -10.29 10.12
C LYS A 60 0.51 -9.57 9.99
N PRO A 61 0.17 -9.04 8.80
CA PRO A 61 -1.13 -8.44 8.58
C PRO A 61 -2.22 -9.52 8.55
N ILE A 62 -3.42 -9.17 9.00
CA ILE A 62 -4.61 -9.99 8.90
C ILE A 62 -5.08 -9.96 7.44
N ARG A 63 -5.29 -11.14 6.88
CA ARG A 63 -5.68 -11.32 5.47
C ARG A 63 -6.93 -10.51 5.14
N ASP A 64 -6.92 -9.84 3.98
CA ASP A 64 -8.05 -9.05 3.44
C ASP A 64 -8.53 -7.91 4.38
N LYS A 65 -7.66 -7.45 5.29
CA LYS A 65 -7.95 -6.39 6.28
C LYS A 65 -6.96 -5.23 6.19
N CYS A 66 -6.45 -4.96 5.00
CA CYS A 66 -5.55 -3.83 4.71
C CYS A 66 -6.25 -2.75 3.92
N GLN A 67 -5.69 -1.54 4.01
CA GLN A 67 -6.11 -0.42 3.20
C GLN A 67 -5.87 -0.69 1.72
N PHE A 68 -4.69 -1.22 1.39
CA PHE A 68 -4.33 -1.64 0.05
C PHE A 68 -4.30 -3.16 0.05
N SER A 69 -5.16 -3.74 -0.76
CA SER A 69 -5.50 -5.17 -0.73
C SER A 69 -4.27 -6.05 -0.98
N PHE A 70 -3.38 -5.62 -1.88
CA PHE A 70 -2.20 -6.40 -2.25
C PHE A 70 -1.28 -6.70 -1.06
N TRP A 71 -1.26 -5.85 -0.04
CA TRP A 71 -0.34 -6.02 1.10
C TRP A 71 -0.70 -7.20 2.02
N CYS A 72 -1.97 -7.64 2.00
CA CYS A 72 -2.40 -8.78 2.81
C CYS A 72 -3.31 -9.75 2.07
N ASP A 73 -3.15 -9.85 0.76
CA ASP A 73 -3.82 -10.88 -0.03
C ASP A 73 -3.15 -12.27 0.10
N GLY A 74 -1.98 -12.31 0.76
CA GLY A 74 -1.19 -13.53 1.01
C GLY A 74 -0.38 -14.01 -0.19
N LYS A 75 -0.23 -13.18 -1.23
CA LYS A 75 0.60 -13.47 -2.41
C LYS A 75 1.93 -12.74 -2.33
N PRO A 76 3.00 -13.29 -2.92
CA PRO A 76 4.28 -12.59 -2.99
C PRO A 76 4.20 -11.38 -3.93
N GLU A 77 4.80 -10.27 -3.51
CA GLU A 77 4.89 -9.00 -4.22
C GLU A 77 5.96 -9.05 -5.31
N THR A 78 5.77 -9.98 -6.25
CA THR A 78 6.61 -10.14 -7.42
C THR A 78 5.98 -9.43 -8.61
N ILE A 79 6.67 -8.41 -9.12
CA ILE A 79 6.29 -7.72 -10.35
C ILE A 79 6.52 -8.68 -11.52
N LYS A 80 5.44 -8.99 -12.24
CA LYS A 80 5.47 -9.76 -13.50
C LYS A 80 5.01 -8.84 -14.62
N ASP A 81 5.90 -8.59 -15.58
CA ASP A 81 5.61 -7.88 -16.82
C ASP A 81 4.65 -8.69 -17.71
#